data_AF-A0A2D5W4R0-F1
#
_entry.id   AF-A0A2D5W4R0-F1
#
_cell.length_a   1.000
_cell.length_b   1.000
_cell.length_c   1.000
_cell.angle_alpha   90.00
_cell.angle_beta   90.00
_cell.angle_gamma   90.00
#
_symmetry.space_group_name_H-M   'P 1'
#
loop_
_entity.id
_entity.type
_entity.pdbx_description
1 polymer ?
#
loop_
_entity_poly.entity_id
_entity_poly.type
_entity_poly.pdbx_seq_one_letter_code
_entity_poly.pdbx_strand_id
1 'polypeptide(L)'
;MASMILASWGWGVWWLALMAVHVWPDWSPSTDVLWWISCLFAVPGLCLGLFSFRAHRVWLLLVTVPVLANVSLLSLPLYLDAARRVLAL
;
A
#
# COMPACT_ATOMS: atom_id res chain seq x y z
N MET A 1 -12.18 10.30 -3.64
CA MET A 1 -10.89 10.94 -3.31
C MET A 1 -10.26 10.43 -2.01
N ALA A 2 -10.98 10.35 -0.89
CA ALA A 2 -10.44 9.86 0.40
C ALA A 2 -9.72 8.48 0.30
N SER A 3 -10.26 7.55 -0.48
CA SER A 3 -9.62 6.25 -0.76
C SER A 3 -8.21 6.37 -1.35
N MET A 4 -7.99 7.32 -2.26
CA MET A 4 -6.67 7.58 -2.85
C MET A 4 -5.72 8.24 -1.85
N ILE A 5 -6.24 9.15 -1.02
CA ILE A 5 -5.44 9.81 0.03
C ILE A 5 -4.88 8.76 1.00
N LEU A 6 -5.72 7.84 1.46
CA LEU A 6 -5.31 6.75 2.36
C LEU A 6 -4.27 5.83 1.71
N ALA A 7 -4.43 5.49 0.43
CA ALA A 7 -3.42 4.75 -0.31
C ALA A 7 -2.08 5.50 -0.36
N SER A 8 -2.12 6.81 -0.64
CA SER A 8 -0.91 7.65 -0.66
C SER A 8 -0.22 7.72 0.70
N TRP A 9 -0.96 7.78 1.80
CA TRP A 9 -0.38 7.73 3.14
C TRP A 9 0.27 6.38 3.43
N GLY A 10 -0.40 5.26 3.13
CA GLY A 10 0.18 3.93 3.30
C GLY A 10 1.46 3.74 2.48
N TRP A 11 1.47 4.17 1.21
CA TRP A 11 2.67 4.12 0.37
C TRP A 11 3.74 5.11 0.83
N GLY A 12 3.35 6.27 1.33
CA GLY A 12 4.24 7.26 1.91
C GLY A 12 5.06 6.69 3.06
N VAL A 13 4.44 5.91 3.95
CA VAL A 13 5.14 5.22 5.05
C VAL A 13 6.22 4.27 4.51
N TRP A 14 5.92 3.51 3.46
CA TRP A 14 6.89 2.63 2.80
C TRP A 14 8.06 3.39 2.18
N TRP A 15 7.78 4.47 1.45
CA TRP A 15 8.83 5.27 0.85
C TRP A 15 9.73 5.92 1.90
N LEU A 16 9.15 6.44 2.98
CA LEU A 16 9.92 6.99 4.09
C LEU A 16 10.79 5.92 4.76
N ALA A 17 10.29 4.69 4.90
CA ALA A 17 11.08 3.61 5.47
C ALA A 17 12.22 3.16 4.57
N LEU A 18 12.00 3.09 3.25
CA LEU A 18 13.07 2.82 2.29
C LEU A 18 14.14 3.92 2.32
N MET A 19 13.74 5.19 2.40
CA MET A 19 14.68 6.30 2.60
C MET A 19 15.41 6.18 3.93
N ALA A 20 14.72 5.80 5.01
CA ALA A 20 15.31 5.61 6.33
C ALA A 20 16.36 4.51 6.35
N VAL A 21 16.16 3.40 5.63
CA VAL A 21 17.18 2.34 5.47
C VAL A 21 18.46 2.89 4.84
N HIS A 22 18.35 3.78 3.87
CA HIS A 22 19.51 4.37 3.21
C HIS A 22 20.26 5.40 4.05
N VAL A 23 19.56 6.15 4.91
CA VAL A 23 20.15 7.24 5.71
C VAL A 23 20.56 6.76 7.11
N TRP A 24 19.76 5.91 7.75
CA TRP A 24 19.93 5.41 9.11
C TRP A 24 19.59 3.91 9.20
N PRO A 25 20.50 3.02 8.77
CA PRO A 25 20.24 1.58 8.73
C PRO A 25 19.92 0.98 10.12
N ASP A 26 20.55 1.48 11.18
CA ASP A 26 20.37 0.95 12.54
C ASP A 26 18.99 1.25 13.15
N TRP A 27 18.26 2.22 12.59
CA TRP A 27 16.92 2.64 13.06
C TRP A 27 15.79 2.20 12.14
N SER A 28 16.08 1.33 11.17
CA SER A 28 15.07 0.89 10.20
C SER A 28 13.93 0.12 10.89
N PRO A 29 12.67 0.54 10.72
CA PRO A 29 11.53 -0.19 11.25
C PRO A 29 11.39 -1.55 10.56
N SER A 30 11.00 -2.57 11.34
CA SER A 30 10.78 -3.90 10.81
C SER A 30 9.65 -3.93 9.77
N THR A 31 9.74 -4.88 8.84
CA THR A 31 8.76 -5.04 7.76
C THR A 31 7.33 -5.25 8.29
N ASP A 32 7.20 -5.92 9.44
CA ASP A 32 5.89 -6.16 10.08
C ASP A 32 5.25 -4.88 10.62
N VAL A 33 6.05 -4.01 11.24
CA VAL A 33 5.57 -2.71 11.75
C VAL A 33 5.10 -1.84 10.59
N LEU A 34 5.85 -1.80 9.50
CA LEU A 34 5.49 -1.08 8.28
C LEU A 34 4.19 -1.60 7.68
N TRP A 35 4.02 -2.92 7.65
CA TRP A 35 2.81 -3.56 7.15
C TRP A 35 1.58 -3.24 8.02
N TRP A 36 1.69 -3.30 9.35
CA TRP A 36 0.58 -2.95 10.24
C TRP A 36 0.15 -1.48 10.10
N ILE A 37 1.10 -0.54 10.05
CA ILE A 37 0.81 0.87 9.82
C ILE A 37 0.15 1.05 8.45
N SER A 38 0.65 0.35 7.45
CA SER A 38 0.08 0.34 6.09
C SER A 38 -1.34 -0.18 6.05
N CYS A 39 -1.66 -1.26 6.76
CA CYS A 39 -3.01 -1.81 6.87
C CYS A 39 -4.00 -0.83 7.49
N LEU A 40 -3.56 -0.02 8.46
CA LEU A 40 -4.39 1.02 9.09
C LEU A 40 -4.97 1.98 8.04
N PHE A 41 -4.21 2.31 6.99
CA PHE A 41 -4.67 3.18 5.90
C PHE A 41 -5.31 2.38 4.76
N ALA A 42 -4.73 1.25 4.40
CA ALA A 42 -5.12 0.48 3.22
C ALA A 42 -6.51 -0.18 3.36
N VAL A 43 -6.86 -0.70 4.54
CA VAL A 43 -8.18 -1.31 4.79
C VAL A 43 -9.32 -0.30 4.63
N PRO A 44 -9.32 0.85 5.35
CA PRO A 44 -10.39 1.84 5.16
C PRO A 44 -10.34 2.46 3.76
N GLY A 45 -9.14 2.64 3.18
CA GLY A 45 -8.97 3.11 1.81
C GLY A 45 -9.63 2.19 0.79
N LEU A 46 -9.44 0.88 0.93
CA LEU A 46 -10.07 -0.13 0.10
C LEU A 46 -11.59 -0.13 0.28
N CYS A 47 -12.09 -0.15 1.51
CA CYS A 47 -13.52 -0.10 1.80
C CYS A 47 -14.18 1.11 1.13
N LEU A 48 -13.60 2.31 1.30
CA LEU A 48 -14.10 3.53 0.65
C LEU A 48 -14.04 3.46 -0.88
N GLY A 49 -13.01 2.82 -1.45
CA GLY A 49 -12.90 2.57 -2.88
C GLY A 49 -14.03 1.68 -3.38
N LEU A 50 -14.26 0.55 -2.71
CA LEU A 50 -15.31 -0.40 -3.07
C LEU A 50 -16.71 0.23 -2.97
N PHE A 51 -16.98 1.01 -1.91
CA PHE A 51 -18.24 1.74 -1.78
C PHE A 51 -18.44 2.86 -2.81
N SER A 52 -17.36 3.32 -3.46
CA SER A 52 -17.44 4.38 -4.47
C SER A 52 -17.79 3.86 -5.87
N PHE A 53 -17.87 2.54 -6.09
CA PHE A 53 -18.28 1.98 -7.37
C PHE A 53 -19.72 2.39 -7.71
N ARG A 54 -19.85 3.30 -8.68
CA ARG A 54 -21.13 3.68 -9.29
C ARG A 54 -21.18 3.15 -10.72
N ALA A 55 -22.38 2.79 -11.20
CA ALA A 55 -22.61 2.11 -12.49
C ALA A 55 -22.25 2.90 -13.76
N HIS A 56 -21.60 4.05 -13.63
CA HIS A 56 -21.14 4.86 -14.76
C HIS A 56 -19.72 4.46 -15.17
N ARG A 57 -19.52 4.07 -16.44
CA ARG A 57 -18.25 3.48 -16.93
C ARG A 57 -17.00 4.29 -16.61
N VAL A 58 -17.08 5.62 -16.70
CA VAL A 58 -15.94 6.51 -16.36
C VAL A 58 -15.59 6.44 -14.87
N TRP A 59 -16.59 6.32 -14.00
CA TRP A 59 -16.35 6.19 -12.56
C TRP A 59 -15.69 4.87 -12.20
N LEU A 60 -15.97 3.79 -12.93
CA LEU A 60 -15.28 2.52 -12.75
C LEU A 60 -13.77 2.67 -12.96
N LEU A 61 -13.36 3.35 -14.04
CA LEU A 61 -11.94 3.60 -14.34
C LEU A 61 -11.25 4.49 -13.30
N LEU A 62 -11.97 5.45 -12.72
CA LEU A 62 -11.42 6.34 -11.70
C LEU A 62 -11.30 5.67 -10.33
N VAL A 63 -12.19 4.71 -10.03
CA VAL A 63 -12.20 3.98 -8.75
C VAL A 63 -11.23 2.79 -8.77
N THR A 64 -10.96 2.19 -9.93
CA THR A 64 -9.99 1.09 -10.03
C THR A 64 -8.60 1.50 -9.57
N VAL A 65 -8.13 2.71 -9.90
CA VAL A 65 -6.79 3.18 -9.49
C VAL A 65 -6.61 3.15 -7.95
N PRO A 66 -7.44 3.82 -7.14
CA PRO A 66 -7.29 3.78 -5.69
C PRO A 66 -7.59 2.40 -5.10
N VAL A 67 -8.51 1.61 -5.68
CA VAL A 67 -8.75 0.22 -5.24
C VAL A 67 -7.48 -0.60 -5.42
N LEU A 68 -6.88 -0.58 -6.62
CA LEU A 68 -5.65 -1.30 -6.91
C LEU A 68 -4.48 -0.82 -6.04
N ALA A 69 -4.37 0.49 -5.78
CA ALA A 69 -3.33 1.04 -4.92
C ALA A 69 -3.44 0.59 -3.45
N ASN A 70 -4.66 0.43 -2.93
CA ASN A 70 -4.88 -0.11 -1.59
C ASN A 70 -4.69 -1.63 -1.55
N VAL A 71 -5.16 -2.35 -2.58
CA VAL A 71 -4.94 -3.81 -2.70
C VAL A 71 -3.45 -4.13 -2.77
N SER A 72 -2.69 -3.42 -3.61
CA SER A 72 -1.25 -3.63 -3.75
C SER A 72 -0.52 -3.46 -2.40
N LEU A 73 -0.94 -2.47 -1.62
CA LEU A 73 -0.47 -2.20 -0.27
C LEU A 73 -0.72 -3.38 0.70
N LEU A 74 -1.91 -3.98 0.66
CA LEU A 74 -2.23 -5.14 1.50
C LEU A 74 -1.46 -6.40 1.09
N SER A 75 -1.18 -6.53 -0.21
CA SER A 75 -0.44 -7.67 -0.78
C SER A 75 1.10 -7.53 -0.73
N LEU A 76 1.65 -6.43 -0.21
CA LEU A 76 3.08 -6.22 -0.03
C LEU A 76 3.86 -7.42 0.56
N PRO A 77 3.41 -8.10 1.63
CA PRO A 77 4.15 -9.24 2.18
C PRO A 77 4.33 -10.36 1.15
N LEU A 78 3.32 -10.62 0.32
CA LEU A 78 3.40 -11.63 -0.75
C LEU A 78 4.46 -11.25 -1.79
N TYR A 79 4.53 -9.97 -2.18
CA TYR A 79 5.54 -9.49 -3.13
C TYR A 79 6.95 -9.53 -2.54
N LEU A 80 7.12 -9.16 -1.27
CA LEU A 80 8.41 -9.18 -0.60
C LEU A 80 8.92 -10.61 -0.40
N ASP A 81 8.04 -11.53 -0.01
CA ASP A 81 8.38 -12.95 0.12
C ASP A 81 8.77 -13.56 -1.23
N ALA A 82 8.02 -13.25 -2.29
CA ALA A 82 8.35 -13.68 -3.64
C ALA A 82 9.70 -13.11 -4.09
N ALA A 83 9.95 -11.82 -3.87
CA ALA A 83 11.23 -11.19 -4.22
C ALA A 83 12.41 -11.80 -3.46
N ARG A 84 12.26 -12.07 -2.15
CA ARG A 84 13.29 -12.75 -1.35
C ARG A 84 13.61 -14.14 -1.90
N ARG A 85 12.59 -14.92 -2.29
CA ARG A 85 12.79 -16.26 -2.87
C ARG A 85 13.55 -16.22 -4.19
N VAL A 86 13.25 -15.23 -5.04
CA VAL A 86 13.92 -15.07 -6.34
C VAL A 86 15.36 -14.59 -6.17
N LEU A 87 15.62 -13.66 -5.25
CA LEU A 87 16.96 -13.11 -5.01
C LEU A 87 17.89 -14.01 -4.19
N ALA A 88 17.33 -15.02 -3.50
CA ALA A 88 18.10 -16.02 -2.77
C ALA A 88 18.57 -17.20 -3.66
N LEU A 89 18.15 -17.22 -4.93
CA LEU A 89 18.64 -18.12 -5.98
C LEU A 89 19.77 -17.45 -6.75
#